data_AF-A0A9E4C381-F1
#
_entry.id   AF-A0A9E4C381-F1
#
_cell.length_a   1.000
_cell.length_b   1.000
_cell.length_c   1.000
_cell.angle_alpha   90.00
_cell.angle_beta   90.00
_cell.angle_gamma   90.00
#
_symmetry.space_group_name_H-M   'P 1'
#
loop_
_entity.id
_entity.type
_entity.pdbx_description
1 polymer ?
#
loop_
_entity_poly.entity_id
_entity_poly.type
_entity_poly.pdbx_seq_one_letter_code
_entity_poly.pdbx_strand_id
1 'polypeptide(L)'
;MDSLRAYLRIRGLGFAQRNRTGIALGRDQLRQGMEQGLACMDLALEEESDGDLNAAVAKLTSDPFDALYKQGWERACQRLEEMRQQARALVGCPELGFWPGLQPKVAAIVKIVPETWTGPSAIDLRADGQMLQELTGKVDFVRSLPQPSVAALLEQVDVDFAGVLHRVILALALGRAELVAKKEHVSRFCAECFDAGGLCPHVRRQVLDQFVGHLEDTVEDADVRVWIADELGTEIEVLEQAADRGDLAAFFLSPFSALEI
;
A
#
# COMPACT_ATOMS: atom_id res chain seq x y z
N MET A 1 0.75 -9.94 -25.96
CA MET A 1 -0.26 -9.88 -24.88
C MET A 1 -1.68 -10.06 -25.40
N ASP A 2 -2.14 -9.32 -26.42
CA ASP A 2 -3.54 -9.40 -26.89
C ASP A 2 -3.95 -10.76 -27.46
N SER A 3 -3.07 -11.45 -28.17
CA SER A 3 -3.33 -12.78 -28.75
C SER A 3 -3.47 -13.88 -27.68
N LEU A 4 -2.67 -13.81 -26.61
CA LEU A 4 -2.74 -14.72 -25.46
C LEU A 4 -4.06 -14.51 -24.71
N ARG A 5 -4.40 -13.25 -24.42
CA ARG A 5 -5.66 -12.88 -23.76
C ARG A 5 -6.88 -13.29 -24.58
N ALA A 6 -6.82 -13.18 -25.91
CA ALA A 6 -7.87 -13.66 -26.81
C ALA A 6 -7.99 -15.20 -26.79
N TYR A 7 -6.88 -15.94 -26.79
CA TYR A 7 -6.89 -17.40 -26.67
C TYR A 7 -7.49 -17.87 -25.34
N LEU A 8 -7.07 -17.27 -24.23
CA LEU A 8 -7.59 -17.60 -22.91
C LEU A 8 -9.10 -17.31 -22.82
N ARG A 9 -9.59 -16.23 -23.45
CA ARG A 9 -11.02 -15.91 -23.51
C ARG A 9 -11.82 -16.97 -24.26
N ILE A 10 -11.32 -17.41 -25.42
CA ILE A 10 -11.97 -18.45 -26.23
C ILE A 10 -12.01 -19.78 -25.46
N ARG A 11 -10.92 -20.15 -24.81
CA ARG A 11 -10.83 -21.39 -24.03
C ARG A 11 -11.68 -21.34 -22.75
N GLY A 12 -11.67 -20.23 -22.01
CA GLY A 12 -12.49 -20.02 -20.83
C GLY A 12 -13.99 -20.08 -21.13
N LEU A 13 -14.42 -19.52 -22.25
CA LEU A 13 -15.80 -19.63 -22.72
C LEU A 13 -16.18 -21.10 -23.04
N GLY A 14 -15.28 -21.85 -23.67
CA GLY A 14 -15.46 -23.28 -23.93
C GLY A 14 -15.53 -24.12 -22.65
N PHE A 15 -14.76 -23.79 -21.61
CA PHE A 15 -14.79 -24.45 -20.31
C PHE A 15 -16.09 -24.17 -19.54
N ALA A 16 -16.49 -22.89 -19.46
CA ALA A 16 -17.73 -22.48 -18.79
C ALA A 16 -18.98 -23.13 -19.41
N GLN A 17 -18.98 -23.34 -20.74
CA GLN A 17 -20.07 -24.02 -21.44
C GLN A 17 -20.14 -25.52 -21.14
N ARG A 18 -19.00 -26.20 -20.92
CA ARG A 18 -18.93 -27.64 -20.65
C ARG A 18 -19.28 -27.99 -19.21
N ASN A 19 -18.90 -27.14 -18.25
CA ASN A 19 -19.20 -27.32 -16.83
C ASN A 19 -20.53 -26.70 -16.41
N ARG A 20 -21.44 -26.53 -17.37
CA ARG A 20 -22.81 -26.05 -17.15
C ARG A 20 -23.57 -27.09 -16.32
N THR A 21 -23.61 -26.90 -15.00
CA THR A 21 -24.64 -27.53 -14.16
C THR A 21 -25.99 -27.10 -14.74
N GLY A 22 -26.97 -28.00 -14.90
CA GLY A 22 -28.23 -27.79 -15.65
C GLY A 22 -29.17 -26.66 -15.17
N ILE A 23 -28.69 -25.73 -14.37
CA ILE A 23 -29.29 -24.47 -13.97
C ILE A 23 -29.13 -23.46 -15.12
N ALA A 24 -30.21 -22.73 -15.44
CA ALA A 24 -30.15 -21.64 -16.40
C ALA A 24 -29.31 -20.48 -15.83
N LEU A 25 -27.99 -20.55 -16.03
CA LEU A 25 -27.08 -19.47 -15.68
C LEU A 25 -27.39 -18.25 -16.56
N GLY A 26 -27.61 -17.10 -15.93
CA GLY A 26 -27.75 -15.82 -16.63
C GLY A 26 -26.46 -15.45 -17.37
N ARG A 27 -26.54 -14.57 -18.38
CA ARG A 27 -25.36 -14.07 -19.13
C ARG A 27 -24.27 -13.52 -18.20
N ASP A 28 -24.68 -12.90 -17.09
CA ASP A 28 -23.76 -12.30 -16.11
C ASP A 28 -22.98 -13.35 -15.32
N GLN A 29 -23.60 -14.47 -14.97
CA GLN A 29 -22.91 -15.58 -14.27
C GLN A 29 -21.92 -16.31 -15.18
N LEU A 30 -22.26 -16.47 -16.47
CA LEU A 30 -21.32 -17.01 -17.46
C LEU A 30 -20.12 -16.08 -17.68
N ARG A 31 -20.37 -14.77 -17.73
CA ARG A 31 -19.32 -13.77 -17.84
C ARG A 31 -18.40 -13.80 -16.62
N GLN A 32 -18.97 -13.84 -15.42
CA GLN A 32 -18.20 -13.93 -14.17
C GLN A 32 -17.35 -15.20 -14.13
N GLY A 33 -17.91 -16.36 -14.46
CA GLY A 33 -17.15 -17.62 -14.52
C GLY A 33 -16.02 -17.60 -15.55
N MET A 34 -16.20 -16.92 -16.69
CA MET A 34 -15.15 -16.71 -17.68
C MET A 34 -14.05 -15.79 -17.13
N GLU A 35 -14.41 -14.67 -16.49
CA GLU A 35 -13.46 -13.73 -15.88
C GLU A 35 -12.65 -14.40 -14.76
N GLN A 36 -13.27 -15.25 -13.94
CA GLN A 36 -12.58 -16.09 -12.94
C GLN A 36 -11.63 -17.08 -13.57
N GLY A 37 -12.09 -17.79 -14.61
CA GLY A 37 -11.26 -18.76 -15.33
C GLY A 37 -10.00 -18.13 -15.91
N LEU A 38 -10.14 -16.94 -16.51
CA LEU A 38 -9.04 -16.14 -17.03
C LEU A 38 -8.05 -15.74 -15.92
N ALA A 39 -8.55 -15.14 -14.85
CA ALA A 39 -7.71 -14.64 -13.77
C ALA A 39 -6.95 -15.78 -13.07
N CYS A 40 -7.57 -16.96 -12.91
CA CYS A 40 -6.90 -18.14 -12.36
C CYS A 40 -5.76 -18.60 -13.27
N MET A 41 -5.98 -18.68 -14.57
CA MET A 41 -4.92 -19.09 -15.49
C MET A 41 -3.79 -18.08 -15.56
N ASP A 42 -4.12 -16.79 -15.57
CA ASP A 42 -3.10 -15.73 -15.57
C ASP A 42 -2.20 -15.87 -14.33
N LEU A 43 -2.78 -16.09 -13.13
CA LEU A 43 -2.01 -16.37 -11.91
C LEU A 43 -1.13 -17.63 -12.01
N ALA A 44 -1.70 -18.74 -12.50
CA ALA A 44 -0.97 -20.00 -12.62
C ALA A 44 0.23 -19.90 -13.59
N LEU A 45 0.10 -19.10 -14.64
CA LEU A 45 1.16 -18.84 -15.61
C LEU A 45 2.20 -17.88 -15.05
N GLU A 46 1.79 -16.82 -14.36
CA GLU A 46 2.70 -15.82 -13.80
C GLU A 46 3.68 -16.42 -12.76
N GLU A 47 3.18 -17.20 -11.80
CA GLU A 47 4.04 -17.77 -10.74
C GLU A 47 5.05 -18.80 -11.27
N GLU A 48 4.67 -19.58 -12.27
CA GLU A 48 5.48 -20.70 -12.76
C GLU A 48 6.46 -20.29 -13.85
N SER A 49 6.21 -19.13 -14.46
CA SER A 49 7.13 -18.53 -15.41
C SER A 49 8.03 -17.47 -14.79
N ASP A 50 7.74 -17.00 -13.57
CA ASP A 50 8.41 -15.84 -12.96
C ASP A 50 8.45 -14.63 -13.91
N GLY A 51 7.37 -14.46 -14.68
CA GLY A 51 7.27 -13.42 -15.72
C GLY A 51 7.93 -13.75 -17.06
N ASP A 52 8.57 -14.91 -17.25
CA ASP A 52 9.09 -15.35 -18.55
C ASP A 52 7.96 -15.81 -19.50
N LEU A 53 7.63 -14.95 -20.45
CA LEU A 53 6.61 -15.22 -21.46
C LEU A 53 6.83 -16.54 -22.21
N ASN A 54 8.07 -16.93 -22.48
CA ASN A 54 8.36 -18.18 -23.20
C ASN A 54 8.08 -19.41 -22.33
N ALA A 55 8.40 -19.34 -21.05
CA ALA A 55 8.07 -20.39 -20.08
C ALA A 55 6.54 -20.51 -19.89
N ALA A 56 5.84 -19.37 -19.81
CA ALA A 56 4.37 -19.34 -19.73
C ALA A 56 3.72 -19.98 -20.97
N VAL A 57 4.22 -19.67 -22.18
CA VAL A 57 3.72 -20.27 -23.42
C VAL A 57 4.00 -21.76 -23.49
N ALA A 58 5.19 -22.20 -23.08
CA ALA A 58 5.53 -23.62 -23.02
C ALA A 58 4.55 -24.39 -22.11
N LYS A 59 4.27 -23.84 -20.93
CA LYS A 59 3.36 -24.44 -19.96
C LYS A 59 1.90 -24.48 -20.44
N LEU A 60 1.45 -23.41 -21.10
CA LEU A 60 0.14 -23.35 -21.75
C LEU A 60 -0.04 -24.43 -22.83
N THR A 61 1.06 -24.84 -23.48
CA THR A 61 1.04 -25.89 -24.51
C THR A 61 1.18 -27.31 -23.96
N SER A 62 1.80 -27.48 -22.79
CA SER A 62 1.98 -28.80 -22.15
C SER A 62 0.79 -29.22 -21.30
N ASP A 63 0.16 -28.27 -20.59
CA ASP A 63 -0.79 -28.58 -19.53
C ASP A 63 -2.24 -28.48 -20.02
N PRO A 64 -3.14 -29.38 -19.58
CA PRO A 64 -4.55 -29.24 -19.90
C PRO A 64 -5.13 -28.03 -19.17
N PHE A 65 -6.04 -27.33 -19.86
CA PHE A 65 -6.70 -26.12 -19.36
C PHE A 65 -7.28 -26.28 -17.94
N ASP A 66 -7.91 -27.42 -17.67
CA ASP A 66 -8.54 -27.72 -16.38
C ASP A 66 -7.51 -27.81 -15.24
N ALA A 67 -6.28 -28.27 -15.52
CA ALA A 67 -5.21 -28.33 -14.54
C ALA A 67 -4.68 -26.93 -14.21
N LEU A 68 -4.45 -26.09 -15.23
CA LEU A 68 -4.03 -24.70 -15.05
C LEU A 68 -5.10 -23.89 -14.30
N TYR A 69 -6.37 -24.08 -14.64
CA TYR A 69 -7.48 -23.47 -13.92
C TYR A 69 -7.50 -23.88 -12.44
N LYS A 70 -7.38 -25.18 -12.14
CA LYS A 70 -7.39 -25.69 -10.77
C LYS A 70 -6.22 -25.13 -9.95
N GLN A 71 -5.01 -25.13 -10.52
CA GLN A 71 -3.82 -24.56 -9.88
C GLN A 71 -4.04 -23.08 -9.58
N GLY A 72 -4.48 -22.31 -10.59
CA GLY A 72 -4.77 -20.90 -10.45
C GLY A 72 -5.83 -20.58 -9.40
N TRP A 73 -6.87 -21.42 -9.33
CA TRP A 73 -7.93 -21.30 -8.32
C TRP A 73 -7.42 -21.53 -6.90
N GLU A 74 -6.61 -22.57 -6.70
CA GLU A 74 -5.99 -22.86 -5.40
C GLU A 74 -5.09 -21.70 -4.94
N ARG A 75 -4.33 -21.11 -5.86
CA ARG A 75 -3.51 -19.91 -5.60
C ARG A 75 -4.33 -18.68 -5.28
N ALA A 76 -5.37 -18.40 -6.08
CA ALA A 76 -6.28 -17.29 -5.80
C ALA A 76 -6.91 -17.42 -4.41
N CYS A 77 -7.36 -18.63 -4.03
CA CYS A 77 -7.90 -18.91 -2.71
C CYS A 77 -6.88 -18.62 -1.60
N GLN A 78 -5.65 -19.11 -1.76
CA GLN A 78 -4.58 -18.87 -0.80
C GLN A 78 -4.30 -17.37 -0.64
N ARG A 79 -4.12 -16.65 -1.75
CA ARG A 79 -3.81 -15.22 -1.74
C ARG A 79 -4.93 -14.38 -1.13
N LEU A 80 -6.19 -14.71 -1.44
CA LEU A 80 -7.35 -14.05 -0.84
C LEU A 80 -7.41 -14.27 0.67
N GLU A 81 -7.05 -15.45 1.15
CA GLU A 81 -7.02 -15.73 2.60
C GLU A 81 -5.89 -14.98 3.28
N GLU A 82 -4.68 -14.91 2.68
CA GLU A 82 -3.57 -14.08 3.17
C GLU A 82 -3.97 -12.60 3.25
N MET A 83 -4.51 -12.06 2.16
CA MET A 83 -4.99 -10.67 2.10
C MET A 83 -6.09 -10.39 3.13
N ARG A 84 -7.00 -11.34 3.36
CA ARG A 84 -8.02 -11.24 4.40
C ARG A 84 -7.42 -11.21 5.80
N GLN A 85 -6.41 -12.03 6.06
CA GLN A 85 -5.74 -12.06 7.36
C GLN A 85 -5.02 -10.73 7.64
N GLN A 86 -4.28 -10.22 6.65
CA GLN A 86 -3.65 -8.89 6.72
C GLN A 86 -4.69 -7.79 6.94
N ALA A 87 -5.75 -7.76 6.12
CA ALA A 87 -6.80 -6.76 6.24
C ALA A 87 -7.53 -6.84 7.60
N ARG A 88 -7.73 -8.04 8.15
CA ARG A 88 -8.30 -8.21 9.51
C ARG A 88 -7.39 -7.67 10.61
N ALA A 89 -6.08 -7.85 10.46
CA ALA A 89 -5.11 -7.29 11.40
C ALA A 89 -5.12 -5.76 11.38
N LEU A 90 -5.47 -5.15 10.24
CA LEU A 90 -5.60 -3.69 10.08
C LEU A 90 -6.95 -3.14 10.54
N VAL A 91 -8.04 -3.90 10.40
CA VAL A 91 -9.37 -3.45 10.84
C VAL A 91 -9.39 -3.26 12.36
N GLY A 92 -9.71 -2.03 12.78
CA GLY A 92 -9.75 -1.64 14.20
C GLY A 92 -8.45 -1.06 14.72
N CYS A 93 -7.40 -0.95 13.90
CA CYS A 93 -6.19 -0.23 14.24
C CYS A 93 -6.45 1.28 14.22
N PRO A 94 -6.20 2.01 15.33
CA PRO A 94 -6.32 3.47 15.35
C PRO A 94 -5.43 4.14 14.30
N GLU A 95 -4.23 3.59 14.06
CA GLU A 95 -3.24 4.13 13.13
C GLU A 95 -3.74 4.15 11.67
N LEU A 96 -4.72 3.31 11.33
CA LEU A 96 -5.38 3.34 10.02
C LEU A 96 -6.10 4.68 9.76
N GLY A 97 -6.27 5.50 10.80
CA GLY A 97 -6.72 6.89 10.72
C GLY A 97 -5.88 7.77 9.79
N PHE A 98 -4.59 7.47 9.60
CA PHE A 98 -3.71 8.21 8.68
C PHE A 98 -3.95 7.87 7.19
N TRP A 99 -4.78 6.86 6.88
CA TRP A 99 -5.15 6.45 5.52
C TRP A 99 -6.68 6.33 5.33
N PRO A 100 -7.45 7.42 5.52
CA PRO A 100 -8.91 7.36 5.47
C PRO A 100 -9.44 6.87 4.12
N GLY A 101 -8.76 7.19 3.02
CA GLY A 101 -9.12 6.75 1.67
C GLY A 101 -8.98 5.23 1.43
N LEU A 102 -8.12 4.54 2.19
CA LEU A 102 -7.90 3.10 2.06
C LEU A 102 -8.81 2.26 2.95
N GLN A 103 -9.39 2.84 4.00
CA GLN A 103 -10.27 2.13 4.94
C GLN A 103 -11.44 1.39 4.27
N PRO A 104 -12.17 1.98 3.29
CA PRO A 104 -13.25 1.27 2.61
C PRO A 104 -12.76 0.03 1.85
N LYS A 105 -11.57 0.11 1.25
CA LYS A 105 -10.95 -0.98 0.49
C LYS A 105 -10.49 -2.11 1.42
N VAL A 106 -9.82 -1.77 2.53
CA VAL A 106 -9.45 -2.74 3.58
C VAL A 106 -10.69 -3.46 4.12
N ALA A 107 -11.76 -2.71 4.43
CA ALA A 107 -13.03 -3.28 4.90
C ALA A 107 -13.71 -4.18 3.86
N ALA A 108 -13.55 -3.89 2.56
CA ALA A 108 -14.04 -4.74 1.49
C ALA A 108 -13.23 -6.04 1.39
N ILE A 109 -11.90 -5.97 1.48
CA ILE A 109 -11.01 -7.15 1.43
C ILE A 109 -11.32 -8.12 2.58
N VAL A 110 -11.61 -7.64 3.79
CA VAL A 110 -11.98 -8.52 4.93
C VAL A 110 -13.20 -9.40 4.63
N LYS A 111 -14.11 -8.93 3.78
CA LYS A 111 -15.38 -9.60 3.46
C LYS A 111 -15.31 -10.45 2.18
N ILE A 112 -14.18 -10.46 1.48
CA ILE A 112 -14.08 -11.17 0.21
C ILE A 112 -14.19 -12.69 0.40
N VAL A 113 -14.73 -13.36 -0.60
CA VAL A 113 -14.67 -14.82 -0.72
C VAL A 113 -14.19 -15.19 -2.12
N PRO A 114 -13.55 -16.35 -2.31
CA PRO A 114 -13.03 -16.77 -3.61
C PRO A 114 -14.06 -16.78 -4.75
N GLU A 115 -15.34 -16.86 -4.44
CA GLU A 115 -16.40 -16.88 -5.45
C GLU A 115 -16.77 -15.48 -5.96
N THR A 116 -16.36 -14.40 -5.29
CA THR A 116 -16.85 -13.04 -5.55
C THR A 116 -15.77 -12.04 -5.97
N TRP A 117 -14.50 -12.44 -6.02
CA TRP A 117 -13.38 -11.51 -6.22
C TRP A 117 -13.26 -10.87 -7.61
N THR A 118 -13.80 -11.48 -8.66
CA THR A 118 -13.72 -10.95 -10.04
C THR A 118 -15.01 -10.21 -10.47
N GLY A 119 -15.82 -9.73 -9.53
CA GLY A 119 -17.09 -9.05 -9.78
C GLY A 119 -17.00 -7.52 -9.97
N PRO A 120 -18.11 -6.78 -9.89
CA PRO A 120 -18.15 -5.31 -10.05
C PRO A 120 -17.30 -4.53 -9.03
N SER A 121 -16.96 -5.16 -7.91
CA SER A 121 -16.07 -4.63 -6.87
C SER A 121 -14.71 -5.34 -6.91
N ALA A 122 -14.24 -5.69 -8.13
CA ALA A 122 -13.12 -6.59 -8.35
C ALA A 122 -11.92 -6.23 -7.48
N ILE A 123 -11.39 -7.25 -6.82
CA ILE A 123 -10.12 -7.17 -6.10
C ILE A 123 -9.05 -7.65 -7.06
N ASP A 124 -8.06 -6.80 -7.27
CA ASP A 124 -6.86 -7.15 -8.01
C ASP A 124 -5.90 -7.80 -7.01
N LEU A 125 -5.74 -9.12 -7.09
CA LEU A 125 -4.91 -9.88 -6.15
C LEU A 125 -3.46 -9.39 -6.07
N ARG A 126 -2.95 -8.81 -7.16
CA ARG A 126 -1.59 -8.30 -7.19
C ARG A 126 -1.56 -6.89 -6.60
N ALA A 127 -2.31 -5.96 -7.18
CA ALA A 127 -2.26 -4.56 -6.78
C ALA A 127 -2.80 -4.35 -5.35
N ASP A 128 -3.91 -4.99 -5.01
CA ASP A 128 -4.49 -4.88 -3.67
C ASP A 128 -3.69 -5.69 -2.64
N GLY A 129 -3.02 -6.77 -3.05
CA GLY A 129 -2.10 -7.51 -2.19
C GLY A 129 -0.87 -6.69 -1.83
N GLN A 130 -0.26 -6.03 -2.83
CA GLN A 130 0.86 -5.11 -2.61
C GLN A 130 0.45 -3.92 -1.73
N MET A 131 -0.71 -3.31 -2.01
CA MET A 131 -1.25 -2.22 -1.20
C MET A 131 -1.41 -2.63 0.28
N LEU A 132 -1.88 -3.85 0.57
CA LEU A 132 -1.99 -4.33 1.95
C LEU A 132 -0.63 -4.55 2.62
N GLN A 133 0.34 -5.08 1.90
CA GLN A 133 1.71 -5.28 2.39
C GLN A 133 2.37 -3.95 2.74
N GLU A 134 2.28 -2.97 1.82
CA GLU A 134 2.71 -1.59 2.03
C GLU A 134 2.05 -0.97 3.26
N LEU A 135 0.72 -1.05 3.33
CA LEU A 135 -0.05 -0.46 4.43
C LEU A 135 0.25 -1.11 5.78
N THR A 136 0.48 -2.42 5.80
CA THR A 136 0.86 -3.15 7.02
C THR A 136 2.21 -2.65 7.55
N GLY A 137 3.23 -2.59 6.70
CA GLY A 137 4.54 -2.08 7.13
C GLY A 137 4.52 -0.60 7.52
N LYS A 138 3.69 0.23 6.86
CA LYS A 138 3.49 1.62 7.30
C LYS A 138 2.81 1.72 8.67
N VAL A 139 1.83 0.87 8.95
CA VAL A 139 1.21 0.80 10.28
C VAL A 139 2.21 0.33 11.34
N ASP A 140 3.03 -0.67 11.03
CA ASP A 140 4.07 -1.14 11.96
C ASP A 140 5.12 -0.06 12.24
N PHE A 141 5.53 0.68 11.21
CA PHE A 141 6.35 1.88 11.37
C PHE A 141 5.66 2.90 12.30
N VAL A 142 4.40 3.27 12.06
CA VAL A 142 3.70 4.22 12.94
C VAL A 142 3.58 3.70 14.38
N ARG A 143 3.39 2.41 14.59
CA ARG A 143 3.34 1.78 15.92
C ARG A 143 4.68 1.76 16.64
N SER A 144 5.78 1.78 15.90
CA SER A 144 7.11 1.87 16.49
C SER A 144 7.45 3.29 16.98
N LEU A 145 6.69 4.30 16.56
CA LEU A 145 6.86 5.68 17.00
C LEU A 145 6.36 5.89 18.44
N PRO A 146 6.75 6.98 19.12
CA PRO A 146 6.29 7.29 20.47
C PRO A 146 4.77 7.43 20.56
N GLN A 147 4.13 6.44 21.16
CA GLN A 147 2.67 6.29 21.20
C GLN A 147 1.89 7.50 21.72
N PRO A 148 2.34 8.24 22.76
CA PRO A 148 1.66 9.46 23.17
C PRO A 148 1.62 10.53 22.07
N SER A 149 2.65 10.60 21.23
CA SER A 149 2.67 11.53 20.10
C SER A 149 1.78 11.04 18.96
N VAL A 150 1.77 9.73 18.67
CA VAL A 150 0.90 9.14 17.64
C VAL A 150 -0.58 9.38 17.98
N ALA A 151 -0.98 9.13 19.23
CA ALA A 151 -2.34 9.39 19.69
C ALA A 151 -2.73 10.87 19.51
N ALA A 152 -1.85 11.80 19.88
CA ALA A 152 -2.10 13.24 19.71
C ALA A 152 -2.15 13.68 18.23
N LEU A 153 -1.48 12.96 17.33
CA LEU A 153 -1.57 13.20 15.88
C LEU A 153 -2.88 12.64 15.31
N LEU A 154 -3.35 11.49 15.78
CA LEU A 154 -4.63 10.90 15.37
C LEU A 154 -5.85 11.77 15.76
N GLU A 155 -5.72 12.59 16.80
CA GLU A 155 -6.76 13.57 17.18
C GLU A 155 -6.83 14.77 16.23
N GLN A 156 -5.84 14.96 15.35
CA GLN A 156 -5.80 16.05 14.39
C GLN A 156 -6.45 15.62 13.07
N VAL A 157 -7.46 16.37 12.63
CA VAL A 157 -8.32 16.03 11.48
C VAL A 157 -7.55 15.99 10.15
N ASP A 158 -6.49 16.80 10.01
CA ASP A 158 -5.79 17.02 8.75
C ASP A 158 -4.40 16.36 8.70
N VAL A 159 -4.10 15.42 9.60
CA VAL A 159 -2.82 14.70 9.59
C VAL A 159 -3.00 13.35 8.91
N ASP A 160 -2.41 13.24 7.72
CA ASP A 160 -2.23 11.97 7.01
C ASP A 160 -0.80 11.43 7.23
N PHE A 161 -0.44 10.36 6.51
CA PHE A 161 0.90 9.78 6.64
C PHE A 161 2.04 10.74 6.28
N ALA A 162 1.87 11.58 5.26
CA ALA A 162 2.87 12.61 4.92
C ALA A 162 3.03 13.59 6.09
N GLY A 163 1.92 13.97 6.73
CA GLY A 163 1.93 14.75 7.95
C GLY A 163 2.72 14.08 9.09
N VAL A 164 2.59 12.76 9.28
CA VAL A 164 3.40 11.99 10.24
C VAL A 164 4.89 12.05 9.85
N LEU A 165 5.23 11.85 8.59
CA LEU A 165 6.62 11.92 8.11
C LEU A 165 7.24 13.29 8.35
N HIS A 166 6.53 14.39 8.10
CA HIS A 166 7.04 15.73 8.44
C HIS A 166 7.40 15.84 9.91
N ARG A 167 6.57 15.29 10.80
CA ARG A 167 6.76 15.36 12.26
C ARG A 167 7.98 14.55 12.67
N VAL A 168 8.20 13.41 12.02
CA VAL A 168 9.40 12.59 12.17
C VAL A 168 10.64 13.33 11.67
N ILE A 169 10.59 13.95 10.49
CA ILE A 169 11.70 14.77 9.95
C ILE A 169 12.08 15.88 10.94
N LEU A 170 11.09 16.63 11.43
CA LEU A 170 11.31 17.71 12.40
C LEU A 170 11.90 17.17 13.70
N ALA A 171 11.39 16.05 14.21
CA ALA A 171 11.87 15.45 15.45
C ALA A 171 13.32 14.96 15.31
N LEU A 172 13.65 14.24 14.24
CA LEU A 172 15.00 13.74 13.97
C LEU A 172 16.00 14.88 13.72
N ALA A 173 15.58 15.91 12.97
CA ALA A 173 16.44 17.07 12.70
C ALA A 173 16.78 17.86 13.98
N LEU A 174 15.83 17.96 14.92
CA LEU A 174 16.03 18.65 16.20
C LEU A 174 16.53 17.73 17.33
N GLY A 175 16.72 16.44 17.08
CA GLY A 175 17.10 15.45 18.09
C GLY A 175 16.07 15.27 19.21
N ARG A 176 14.77 15.32 18.88
CA ARG A 176 13.65 15.21 19.83
C ARG A 176 12.97 13.84 19.71
N ALA A 177 12.44 13.37 20.85
CA ALA A 177 11.60 12.17 20.88
C ALA A 177 10.11 12.47 20.59
N GLU A 178 9.63 13.68 20.90
CA GLU A 178 8.23 14.04 20.70
C GLU A 178 7.95 14.47 19.26
N LEU A 179 6.90 13.92 18.66
CA LEU A 179 6.49 14.25 17.28
C LEU A 179 5.55 15.47 17.21
N VAL A 180 4.91 15.85 18.32
CA VAL A 180 4.03 17.03 18.34
C VAL A 180 4.87 18.30 18.15
N ALA A 181 4.56 19.03 17.07
CA ALA A 181 5.21 20.29 16.74
C ALA A 181 4.58 21.44 17.54
N LYS A 182 5.44 22.30 18.10
CA LYS A 182 5.04 23.58 18.70
C LYS A 182 5.65 24.70 17.87
N LYS A 183 5.11 25.91 17.97
CA LYS A 183 5.61 27.09 17.24
C LYS A 183 7.12 27.30 17.44
N GLU A 184 7.62 27.09 18.65
CA GLU A 184 9.05 27.19 18.99
C GLU A 184 9.87 26.14 18.23
N HIS A 185 9.39 24.89 18.16
CA HIS A 185 10.08 23.81 17.44
C HIS A 185 10.16 24.10 15.95
N VAL A 186 9.07 24.58 15.35
CA VAL A 186 9.02 24.95 13.93
C VAL A 186 9.98 26.12 13.66
N SER A 187 9.96 27.14 14.52
CA SER A 187 10.85 28.30 14.37
C SER A 187 12.32 27.89 14.45
N ARG A 188 12.65 27.01 15.39
CA ARG A 188 14.00 26.45 15.55
C ARG A 188 14.40 25.59 14.35
N PHE A 189 13.51 24.73 13.87
CA PHE A 189 13.73 23.92 12.68
C PHE A 189 14.03 24.78 11.45
N CYS A 190 13.24 25.83 11.20
CA CYS A 190 13.50 26.76 10.10
C CYS A 190 14.84 27.48 10.24
N ALA A 191 15.20 27.92 11.46
CA ALA A 191 16.39 28.74 11.68
C ALA A 191 17.71 27.94 11.74
N GLU A 192 17.67 26.72 12.27
CA GLU A 192 18.87 25.90 12.52
C GLU A 192 19.10 24.83 11.44
N CYS A 193 18.03 24.34 10.80
CA CYS A 193 18.13 23.18 9.90
C CYS A 193 18.10 23.54 8.41
N PHE A 194 17.71 24.76 8.04
CA PHE A 194 17.69 25.22 6.65
C PHE A 194 18.72 26.31 6.40
N ASP A 195 19.38 26.24 5.25
CA ASP A 195 20.27 27.28 4.74
C ASP A 195 20.15 27.35 3.21
N ALA A 196 20.26 28.56 2.66
CA ALA A 196 20.24 28.83 1.21
C ALA A 196 19.09 28.15 0.43
N GLY A 197 17.91 28.00 1.06
CA GLY A 197 16.71 27.42 0.43
C GLY A 197 16.54 25.91 0.59
N GLY A 198 17.50 25.21 1.20
CA GLY A 198 17.44 23.76 1.38
C GLY A 198 17.70 23.31 2.82
N LEU A 199 17.35 22.06 3.12
CA LEU A 199 17.74 21.44 4.37
C LEU A 199 19.26 21.27 4.37
N CYS A 200 19.92 21.70 5.44
CA CYS A 200 21.37 21.60 5.60
C CYS A 200 21.84 20.16 5.28
N PRO A 201 22.85 19.95 4.41
CA PRO A 201 23.21 18.61 3.95
C PRO A 201 23.56 17.62 5.07
N HIS A 202 24.15 18.11 6.17
CA HIS A 202 24.43 17.27 7.33
C HIS A 202 23.14 16.83 8.05
N VAL A 203 22.15 17.72 8.16
CA VAL A 203 20.85 17.45 8.80
C VAL A 203 20.08 16.45 7.95
N ARG A 204 20.06 16.65 6.63
CA ARG A 204 19.44 15.71 5.69
C ARG A 204 20.02 14.31 5.83
N ARG A 205 21.35 14.18 5.84
CA ARG A 205 22.02 12.88 6.05
C ARG A 205 21.67 12.26 7.40
N GLN A 206 21.73 13.05 8.47
CA GLN A 206 21.38 12.58 9.82
C GLN A 206 19.94 12.05 9.89
N VAL A 207 18.97 12.78 9.33
CA VAL A 207 17.57 12.38 9.32
C VAL A 207 17.40 11.07 8.55
N LEU A 208 17.99 10.95 7.36
CA LEU A 208 17.93 9.74 6.55
C LEU A 208 18.58 8.53 7.25
N ASP A 209 19.80 8.70 7.79
CA ASP A 209 20.52 7.61 8.45
C ASP A 209 19.77 7.11 9.69
N GLN A 210 19.25 8.03 10.53
CA GLN A 210 18.48 7.65 11.71
C GLN A 210 17.14 6.98 11.35
N PHE A 211 16.48 7.48 10.31
CA PHE A 211 15.21 6.91 9.86
C PHE A 211 15.38 5.51 9.25
N VAL A 212 16.38 5.33 8.38
CA VAL A 212 16.66 4.01 7.79
C VAL A 212 17.05 3.01 8.87
N GLY A 213 17.92 3.39 9.82
CA GLY A 213 18.24 2.53 10.96
C GLY A 213 17.01 2.15 11.78
N HIS A 214 16.10 3.09 12.03
CA HIS A 214 14.84 2.81 12.73
C HIS A 214 13.93 1.86 11.94
N LEU A 215 13.84 2.03 10.62
CA LEU A 215 13.08 1.11 9.75
C LEU A 215 13.68 -0.30 9.76
N GLU A 216 15.02 -0.43 9.77
CA GLU A 216 15.69 -1.72 9.83
C GLU A 216 15.35 -2.52 11.09
N ASP A 217 15.13 -1.82 12.21
CA ASP A 217 14.79 -2.42 13.50
C ASP A 217 13.29 -2.73 13.66
N THR A 218 12.41 -2.12 12.85
CA THR A 218 10.95 -2.09 13.12
C THR A 218 10.07 -2.68 12.02
N VAL A 219 10.52 -2.65 10.77
CA VAL A 219 9.78 -3.16 9.62
C VAL A 219 10.51 -4.37 9.05
N GLU A 220 9.88 -5.54 9.11
CA GLU A 220 10.52 -6.81 8.70
C GLU A 220 10.81 -6.88 7.19
N ASP A 221 9.90 -6.33 6.38
CA ASP A 221 9.96 -6.43 4.92
C ASP A 221 10.95 -5.44 4.30
N ALA A 222 11.93 -5.94 3.54
CA ALA A 222 12.96 -5.11 2.92
C ALA A 222 12.42 -4.17 1.84
N ASP A 223 11.47 -4.61 1.02
CA ASP A 223 10.92 -3.80 -0.06
C ASP A 223 10.05 -2.69 0.53
N VAL A 224 9.29 -3.00 1.59
CA VAL A 224 8.49 -1.98 2.29
C VAL A 224 9.38 -0.94 2.98
N ARG A 225 10.52 -1.34 3.55
CA ARG A 225 11.50 -0.37 4.10
C ARG A 225 11.99 0.61 3.05
N VAL A 226 12.31 0.12 1.84
CA VAL A 226 12.73 0.98 0.72
C VAL A 226 11.62 1.96 0.34
N TRP A 227 10.38 1.49 0.20
CA TRP A 227 9.25 2.35 -0.14
C TRP A 227 9.00 3.45 0.90
N ILE A 228 9.03 3.12 2.19
CA ILE A 228 8.82 4.12 3.25
C ILE A 228 9.98 5.14 3.27
N ALA A 229 11.22 4.70 3.02
CA ALA A 229 12.37 5.59 2.92
C ALA A 229 12.29 6.52 1.71
N ASP A 230 11.83 6.03 0.55
CA ASP A 230 11.61 6.84 -0.64
C ASP A 230 10.50 7.89 -0.43
N GLU A 231 9.42 7.54 0.29
CA GLU A 231 8.38 8.49 0.70
C GLU A 231 8.93 9.58 1.63
N LEU A 232 9.75 9.22 2.63
CA LEU A 232 10.44 10.21 3.45
C LEU A 232 11.32 11.14 2.60
N GLY A 233 12.07 10.58 1.66
CA GLY A 233 12.91 11.36 0.73
C GLY A 233 12.09 12.38 -0.07
N THR A 234 10.93 11.94 -0.57
CA THR A 234 9.96 12.80 -1.28
C THR A 234 9.44 13.91 -0.37
N GLU A 235 9.08 13.59 0.88
CA GLU A 235 8.59 14.59 1.83
C GLU A 235 9.67 15.60 2.27
N ILE A 236 10.95 15.19 2.33
CA ILE A 236 12.05 16.15 2.53
C ILE A 236 12.09 17.16 1.38
N GLU A 237 11.98 16.71 0.13
CA GLU A 237 11.96 17.60 -1.04
C GLU A 237 10.75 18.55 -1.03
N VAL A 238 9.58 18.08 -0.58
CA VAL A 238 8.39 18.92 -0.39
C VAL A 238 8.66 20.01 0.65
N LEU A 239 9.27 19.67 1.79
CA LEU A 239 9.61 20.65 2.83
C LEU A 239 10.67 21.66 2.35
N GLU A 240 11.67 21.23 1.58
CA GLU A 240 12.65 22.13 0.95
C GLU A 240 11.98 23.14 0.01
N GLN A 241 11.08 22.66 -0.87
CA GLN A 241 10.31 23.55 -1.75
C GLN A 241 9.39 24.51 -0.98
N ALA A 242 8.85 24.07 0.16
CA ALA A 242 8.03 24.91 1.02
C ALA A 242 8.86 25.97 1.75
N ALA A 243 10.08 25.65 2.16
CA ALA A 243 11.02 26.58 2.77
C ALA A 243 11.38 27.71 1.80
N ASP A 244 11.66 27.37 0.53
CA ASP A 244 11.91 28.36 -0.54
C ASP A 244 10.75 29.34 -0.75
N ARG A 245 9.52 28.90 -0.51
CA ARG A 245 8.30 29.72 -0.66
C ARG A 245 7.91 30.48 0.61
N GLY A 246 8.57 30.19 1.74
CA GLY A 246 8.22 30.76 3.04
C GLY A 246 6.99 30.12 3.72
N ASP A 247 6.53 28.98 3.22
CA ASP A 247 5.28 28.32 3.66
C ASP A 247 5.55 27.11 4.59
N LEU A 248 6.80 26.85 4.96
CA LEU A 248 7.21 25.67 5.74
C LEU A 248 6.40 25.48 7.03
N ALA A 249 6.05 26.57 7.73
CA ALA A 249 5.30 26.49 8.97
C ALA A 249 3.87 25.93 8.81
N ALA A 250 3.26 26.08 7.63
CA ALA A 250 1.90 25.61 7.35
C ALA A 250 1.79 24.08 7.38
N PHE A 251 2.90 23.37 7.13
CA PHE A 251 2.95 21.91 7.20
C PHE A 251 2.85 21.38 8.63
N PHE A 252 3.30 22.15 9.62
CA PHE A 252 3.42 21.72 11.02
C PHE A 252 2.35 22.28 11.93
N LEU A 253 1.86 23.47 11.63
CA LEU A 253 0.89 24.18 12.45
C LEU A 253 -0.49 24.03 11.81
N SER A 254 -1.40 23.36 12.50
CA SER A 254 -2.82 23.37 12.13
C SER A 254 -3.30 24.83 12.07
N PRO A 255 -4.21 25.19 11.15
CA PRO A 255 -4.79 26.55 11.07
C PRO A 255 -5.40 27.03 12.40
N PHE A 256 -5.73 26.12 13.32
CA PHE A 256 -6.25 26.46 14.65
C PHE A 256 -5.16 26.86 15.67
N SER A 257 -3.90 26.49 15.46
CA SER A 257 -2.78 26.88 16.35
C SER A 257 -2.30 28.33 16.12
N ALA A 258 -2.77 28.99 15.05
CA ALA A 258 -2.45 30.38 14.75
C ALA A 258 -3.31 31.39 15.56
N LEU A 259 -4.31 30.93 16.31
CA LEU A 259 -5.27 31.76 17.03
C LEU A 259 -5.00 31.96 18.52
N GLU A 260 -3.90 31.41 19.06
CA GLU A 260 -3.44 31.76 20.41
C GLU A 260 -2.51 32.99 20.35
N ILE A 261 -3.14 34.17 20.29
CA ILE A 261 -2.56 35.48 20.65
C ILE A 261 -3.51 36.13 21.67
#